data_AF-A0A7X4FV23-F1
#
_entry.id   AF-A0A7X4FV23-F1
#
_cell.length_a   1.000
_cell.length_b   1.000
_cell.length_c   1.000
_cell.angle_alpha   90.00
_cell.angle_beta   90.00
_cell.angle_gamma   90.00
#
_symmetry.space_group_name_H-M   'P 1'
#
loop_
_entity.id
_entity.type
_entity.pdbx_description
1 polymer ?
#
loop_
_entity_poly.entity_id
_entity_poly.type
_entity_poly.pdbx_seq_one_letter_code
_entity_poly.pdbx_strand_id
1 'polypeptide(L)'
;MRIAGVRPKPAGMTGNLRDAAMAGRIGQTDIIDLINKGFYPTAEGGLLSNEGELLVRTTEGVLYTLRFGEIVYGRGDAILLGSDESDDEETGPGENRYVFITAAFDEAALPEPDAADTDAHASWERRVAEGREKAERLAARFSRWYYVVAASSYDRIHKPREDFLKEIEEADAAGA
;
A
#
# COMPACT_ATOMS: atom_id res chain seq x y z
N MET A 1 8.08 10.46 0.60
CA MET A 1 7.41 9.74 -0.50
C MET A 1 6.50 10.72 -1.24
N ARG A 2 6.49 10.73 -2.57
CA ARG A 2 5.65 11.63 -3.38
C ARG A 2 4.73 10.81 -4.28
N ILE A 3 3.42 11.07 -4.21
CA ILE A 3 2.43 10.51 -5.14
C ILE A 3 2.49 11.33 -6.43
N ALA A 4 2.72 10.65 -7.55
CA ALA A 4 2.89 11.24 -8.87
C ALA A 4 1.60 11.20 -9.71
N GLY A 5 0.58 10.42 -9.33
CA GLY A 5 -0.70 10.38 -10.04
C GLY A 5 -1.76 9.57 -9.31
N VAL A 6 -3.03 9.78 -9.67
CA VAL A 6 -4.18 9.06 -9.10
C VAL A 6 -5.08 8.57 -10.23
N ARG A 7 -5.49 7.29 -10.22
CA ARG A 7 -6.35 6.65 -11.22
C ARG A 7 -7.57 6.04 -10.55
N PRO A 8 -8.81 6.32 -11.00
CA PRO A 8 -9.99 5.75 -10.35
C PRO A 8 -10.00 4.23 -10.52
N LYS A 9 -10.30 3.52 -9.44
CA LYS A 9 -10.59 2.09 -9.49
C LYS A 9 -11.98 1.87 -10.09
N PRO A 10 -12.17 0.85 -10.94
CA PRO A 10 -13.49 0.42 -11.37
C PRO A 10 -14.44 0.25 -10.18
N ALA A 11 -15.70 0.58 -10.38
CA ALA A 11 -16.71 0.53 -9.33
C ALA A 11 -16.83 -0.90 -8.79
N GLY A 12 -16.54 -1.08 -7.49
CA GLY A 12 -16.65 -2.35 -6.78
C GLY A 12 -15.34 -2.99 -6.31
N MET A 13 -14.17 -2.43 -6.64
CA MET A 13 -12.88 -2.80 -6.02
C MET A 13 -12.64 -2.23 -4.61
N THR A 14 -13.66 -1.66 -3.98
CA THR A 14 -13.55 -0.95 -2.70
C THR A 14 -13.97 -1.86 -1.55
N GLY A 15 -13.02 -2.48 -0.83
CA GLY A 15 -13.30 -3.34 0.33
C GLY A 15 -12.50 -4.65 0.32
N ASN A 16 -13.03 -5.69 0.98
CA ASN A 16 -12.49 -7.04 0.86
C ASN A 16 -12.67 -7.52 -0.59
N LEU A 17 -11.56 -7.69 -1.31
CA LEU A 17 -11.55 -8.02 -2.73
C LEU A 17 -12.26 -9.35 -3.00
N ARG A 18 -12.21 -10.31 -2.06
CA ARG A 18 -12.97 -11.56 -2.15
C ARG A 18 -14.45 -11.32 -1.94
N ASP A 19 -14.87 -10.55 -0.93
CA ASP A 19 -16.29 -10.30 -0.70
C ASP A 19 -16.91 -9.48 -1.84
N ALA A 20 -16.12 -8.57 -2.42
CA ALA A 20 -16.53 -7.78 -3.57
C ALA A 20 -16.56 -8.60 -4.87
N ALA A 21 -15.61 -9.53 -5.08
CA ALA A 21 -15.65 -10.49 -6.19
C ALA A 21 -16.80 -11.51 -6.04
N MET A 22 -17.01 -12.06 -4.84
CA MET A 22 -18.12 -12.96 -4.50
C MET A 22 -19.49 -12.26 -4.63
N ALA A 23 -19.58 -10.97 -4.26
CA ALA A 23 -20.78 -10.16 -4.43
C ALA A 23 -20.98 -9.66 -5.89
N GLY A 24 -20.13 -10.09 -6.84
CA GLY A 24 -20.21 -9.70 -8.25
C GLY A 24 -19.97 -8.21 -8.51
N ARG A 25 -19.37 -7.50 -7.54
CA ARG A 25 -19.00 -6.08 -7.65
C ARG A 25 -17.66 -5.88 -8.35
N ILE A 26 -16.81 -6.91 -8.40
CA ILE A 26 -15.57 -6.92 -9.17
C ILE A 26 -15.76 -7.88 -10.35
N GLY A 27 -15.59 -7.39 -11.57
CA GLY A 27 -15.68 -8.22 -12.77
C GLY A 27 -14.42 -9.07 -13.01
N GLN A 28 -14.50 -10.06 -13.89
CA GLN A 28 -13.32 -10.83 -14.31
C GLN A 28 -12.24 -9.92 -14.95
N THR A 29 -12.67 -8.89 -15.68
CA THR A 29 -11.81 -7.89 -16.32
C THR A 29 -11.00 -7.09 -15.29
N ASP A 30 -11.62 -6.78 -14.16
CA ASP A 30 -11.02 -6.02 -13.07
C ASP A 30 -9.91 -6.83 -12.36
N ILE A 31 -10.11 -8.15 -12.22
CA ILE A 31 -9.10 -9.06 -11.67
C ILE A 31 -7.91 -9.19 -12.62
N ILE A 32 -8.17 -9.34 -13.92
CA ILE A 32 -7.12 -9.39 -14.95
C ILE A 32 -6.33 -8.08 -14.94
N ASP A 33 -7.00 -6.94 -14.79
CA ASP A 33 -6.37 -5.62 -14.70
C ASP A 33 -5.44 -5.49 -13.47
N LEU A 34 -5.86 -5.99 -12.31
CA LEU A 34 -5.02 -6.07 -11.10
C LEU A 34 -3.76 -6.89 -11.35
N ILE A 35 -3.93 -8.08 -11.93
CA ILE A 35 -2.83 -9.00 -12.23
C ILE A 35 -1.83 -8.36 -13.21
N ASN A 36 -2.32 -7.71 -14.28
CA ASN A 36 -1.49 -6.99 -15.24
C ASN A 36 -0.74 -5.81 -14.60
N LYS A 37 -1.24 -5.28 -13.49
CA LYS A 37 -0.59 -4.22 -12.69
C LYS A 37 0.31 -4.77 -11.58
N GLY A 38 0.49 -6.09 -11.46
CA GLY A 38 1.35 -6.72 -10.45
C GLY A 38 0.68 -6.98 -9.10
N PHE A 39 -0.65 -6.92 -9.03
CA PHE A 39 -1.42 -7.18 -7.82
C PHE A 39 -2.25 -8.46 -7.94
N TYR A 40 -2.10 -9.37 -6.97
CA TYR A 40 -2.66 -10.71 -7.03
C TYR A 40 -3.67 -10.92 -5.90
N PRO A 41 -4.97 -10.93 -6.19
CA PRO A 41 -6.00 -11.27 -5.20
C PRO A 41 -5.81 -12.69 -4.67
N THR A 42 -6.00 -12.87 -3.37
CA THR A 42 -5.92 -14.18 -2.72
C THR A 42 -7.31 -14.75 -2.48
N ALA A 43 -7.39 -16.07 -2.32
CA ALA A 43 -8.64 -16.74 -1.99
C ALA A 43 -9.25 -16.23 -0.68
N GLU A 44 -8.45 -15.76 0.27
CA GLU A 44 -8.88 -15.16 1.56
C GLU A 44 -9.39 -13.72 1.44
N GLY A 45 -9.21 -13.07 0.29
CA GLY A 45 -9.61 -11.67 0.08
C GLY A 45 -8.54 -10.63 0.41
N GLY A 46 -7.35 -11.08 0.77
CA GLY A 46 -6.14 -10.28 0.75
C GLY A 46 -5.63 -10.02 -0.66
N LEU A 47 -4.62 -9.18 -0.77
CA LEU A 47 -3.94 -8.82 -2.01
C LEU A 47 -2.44 -9.00 -1.82
N LEU A 48 -1.77 -9.69 -2.75
CA LEU A 48 -0.32 -9.79 -2.80
C LEU A 48 0.23 -8.86 -3.89
N SER A 49 1.50 -8.53 -3.78
CA SER A 49 2.23 -7.67 -4.70
C SER A 49 3.51 -8.36 -5.14
N ASN A 50 3.87 -8.25 -6.43
CA ASN A 50 5.14 -8.79 -6.92
C ASN A 50 6.36 -8.02 -6.41
N GLU A 51 6.24 -6.71 -6.16
CA GLU A 51 7.37 -5.83 -5.82
C GLU A 51 7.38 -5.44 -4.34
N GLY A 52 6.79 -6.30 -3.51
CA GLY A 52 6.76 -6.18 -2.06
C GLY A 52 5.72 -5.19 -1.52
N GLU A 53 5.77 -5.01 -0.20
CA GLU A 53 4.90 -4.07 0.51
C GLU A 53 5.63 -3.32 1.62
N LEU A 54 5.17 -2.09 1.91
CA LEU A 54 5.57 -1.29 3.05
C LEU A 54 4.41 -1.20 4.04
N LEU A 55 4.70 -1.56 5.29
CA LEU A 55 3.78 -1.43 6.42
C LEU A 55 4.14 -0.20 7.25
N VAL A 56 3.19 0.70 7.45
CA VAL A 56 3.36 1.90 8.28
C VAL A 56 2.30 1.91 9.37
N ARG A 57 2.71 1.71 10.61
CA ARG A 57 1.85 1.77 11.80
C ARG A 57 1.92 3.16 12.43
N THR A 58 0.78 3.76 12.74
CA THR A 58 0.69 5.02 13.49
C THR A 58 0.41 4.79 14.97
N THR A 59 0.69 5.80 15.79
CA THR A 59 0.36 5.83 17.23
C THR A 59 -1.14 5.95 17.52
N GLU A 60 -1.94 6.24 16.49
CA GLU A 60 -3.40 6.30 16.54
C GLU A 60 -4.05 4.94 16.18
N GLY A 61 -3.24 3.89 15.99
CA GLY A 61 -3.71 2.56 15.62
C GLY A 61 -4.13 2.42 14.15
N VAL A 62 -3.65 3.28 13.26
CA VAL A 62 -3.87 3.12 11.82
C VAL A 62 -2.68 2.39 11.20
N LEU A 63 -2.94 1.28 10.53
CA LEU A 63 -1.97 0.55 9.72
C LEU A 63 -2.20 0.84 8.24
N TYR A 64 -1.23 1.50 7.61
CA TYR A 64 -1.18 1.62 6.15
C TYR A 64 -0.37 0.48 5.56
N THR A 65 -0.92 -0.17 4.54
CA THR A 65 -0.15 -1.09 3.70
C THR A 65 -0.06 -0.52 2.30
N LEU A 66 1.17 -0.33 1.82
CA LEU A 66 1.47 0.15 0.48
C LEU A 66 2.08 -1.01 -0.29
N ARG A 67 1.34 -1.55 -1.25
CA ARG A 67 1.76 -2.65 -2.12
C ARG A 67 2.26 -2.10 -3.44
N PHE A 68 3.42 -2.56 -3.89
CA PHE A 68 4.07 -2.07 -5.10
C PHE A 68 3.90 -3.07 -6.25
N GLY A 69 3.37 -2.58 -7.37
CA GLY A 69 3.09 -3.39 -8.56
C GLY A 69 4.06 -3.11 -9.70
N GLU A 70 3.61 -3.35 -10.93
CA GLU A 70 4.35 -3.13 -12.17
C GLU A 70 4.74 -1.66 -12.43
N ILE A 71 5.75 -1.48 -13.26
CA ILE A 71 6.17 -0.18 -13.78
C ILE A 71 5.09 0.34 -14.72
N VAL A 72 4.73 1.61 -14.54
CA VAL A 72 3.80 2.31 -15.43
C VAL A 72 4.59 2.85 -16.61
N TYR A 73 4.30 2.31 -17.80
CA TYR A 73 4.79 2.87 -19.05
C TYR A 73 3.83 3.97 -19.50
N GLY A 74 4.30 5.22 -19.48
CA GLY A 74 3.55 6.41 -19.89
C GLY A 74 4.47 7.63 -19.84
N ARG A 75 4.10 8.71 -20.53
CA ARG A 75 4.96 9.90 -20.74
C ARG A 75 4.27 11.14 -20.15
N GLY A 76 5.00 11.98 -19.40
CA GLY A 76 4.54 13.31 -18.95
C GLY A 76 3.18 13.37 -18.21
N ASP A 77 2.42 14.45 -18.46
CA ASP A 77 1.13 14.76 -17.84
C ASP A 77 0.03 13.73 -18.10
N ALA A 78 0.18 12.84 -19.09
CA ALA A 78 -0.72 11.71 -19.30
C ALA A 78 -0.71 10.73 -18.11
N ILE A 79 0.42 10.56 -17.42
CA ILE A 79 0.52 9.76 -16.17
C ILE A 79 -0.20 10.48 -15.02
N LEU A 80 -0.21 11.81 -15.01
CA LEU A 80 -0.87 12.63 -13.98
C LEU A 80 -2.40 12.69 -14.18
N LEU A 81 -2.88 12.80 -15.43
CA LEU A 81 -4.28 13.09 -15.77
C LEU A 81 -5.14 11.87 -16.10
N GLY A 82 -4.55 10.74 -16.52
CA GLY A 82 -5.32 9.54 -16.86
C GLY A 82 -6.03 9.61 -18.20
N SER A 83 -5.55 10.46 -19.09
CA SER A 83 -5.85 10.47 -20.51
C SER A 83 -4.87 9.56 -21.27
N ASP A 84 -5.37 8.83 -22.27
CA ASP A 84 -4.57 8.07 -23.25
C ASP A 84 -3.95 8.97 -24.34
N GLU A 85 -3.99 10.29 -24.18
CA GLU A 85 -3.49 11.25 -25.18
C GLU A 85 -2.05 11.67 -24.84
N SER A 86 -1.13 11.35 -25.74
CA SER A 86 0.31 11.59 -25.63
C SER A 86 0.70 12.94 -26.22
N ASP A 87 1.22 13.86 -25.41
CA ASP A 87 2.01 15.00 -25.89
C ASP A 87 3.52 14.71 -25.72
N ASP A 88 4.28 15.04 -26.77
CA ASP A 88 5.69 14.69 -26.99
C ASP A 88 6.66 15.57 -26.18
N GLU A 89 6.83 15.27 -24.90
CA GLU A 89 8.06 15.62 -24.15
C GLU A 89 8.68 14.36 -23.51
N GLU A 90 9.97 14.14 -23.78
CA GLU A 90 10.72 12.93 -23.45
C GLU A 90 11.15 12.94 -21.97
N THR A 91 10.34 12.33 -21.10
CA THR A 91 10.79 11.81 -19.80
C THR A 91 11.11 10.33 -19.96
N GLY A 92 12.25 9.88 -19.42
CA GLY A 92 12.84 8.58 -19.73
C GLY A 92 11.97 7.36 -19.38
N PRO A 93 12.28 6.19 -19.96
CA PRO A 93 11.56 4.95 -19.68
C PRO A 93 11.74 4.53 -18.21
N GLY A 94 10.64 4.33 -17.47
CA GLY A 94 10.66 3.61 -16.19
C GLY A 94 10.52 4.44 -14.90
N GLU A 95 10.04 5.69 -14.97
CA GLU A 95 10.04 6.57 -13.79
C GLU A 95 8.88 6.39 -12.81
N ASN A 96 7.88 5.54 -13.07
CA ASN A 96 6.67 5.47 -12.26
C ASN A 96 6.19 4.03 -12.00
N ARG A 97 5.59 3.77 -10.83
CA ARG A 97 5.13 2.44 -10.42
C ARG A 97 3.72 2.49 -9.84
N TYR A 98 2.92 1.45 -10.10
CA TYR A 98 1.61 1.29 -9.47
C TYR A 98 1.75 1.00 -7.97
N VAL A 99 0.89 1.65 -7.18
CA VAL A 99 0.77 1.43 -5.74
C VAL A 99 -0.67 1.22 -5.34
N PHE A 100 -0.90 0.15 -4.60
CA PHE A 100 -2.18 -0.14 -3.96
C PHE A 100 -2.07 0.16 -2.46
N ILE A 101 -2.86 1.13 -1.99
CA ILE A 101 -2.86 1.55 -0.59
C ILE A 101 -4.11 1.01 0.11
N THR A 102 -3.92 0.33 1.24
CA THR A 102 -4.99 -0.01 2.19
C THR A 102 -4.71 0.64 3.53
N ALA A 103 -5.78 1.01 4.23
CA ALA A 103 -5.72 1.44 5.62
C ALA A 103 -6.65 0.56 6.45
N ALA A 104 -6.16 0.10 7.60
CA ALA A 104 -6.93 -0.69 8.55
C ALA A 104 -6.66 -0.20 9.98
N PHE A 105 -7.60 -0.46 10.88
CA PHE A 105 -7.38 -0.24 12.31
C PHE A 105 -6.64 -1.45 12.90
N ASP A 106 -5.59 -1.18 13.66
CA ASP A 106 -4.77 -2.16 14.37
C ASP A 106 -4.93 -1.93 15.87
N GLU A 107 -5.85 -2.67 16.48
CA GLU A 107 -6.17 -2.56 17.91
C GLU A 107 -4.96 -2.91 18.80
N ALA A 108 -4.07 -3.78 18.32
CA ALA A 108 -2.85 -4.13 19.05
C ALA A 108 -1.86 -2.95 19.18
N ALA A 109 -2.03 -1.88 18.39
CA ALA A 109 -1.27 -0.65 18.54
C ALA A 109 -1.74 0.23 19.71
N LEU A 110 -2.91 -0.05 20.29
CA LEU A 110 -3.51 0.67 21.40
C LEU A 110 -3.81 -0.32 22.55
N PRO A 111 -2.78 -0.73 23.32
CA PRO A 111 -2.98 -1.68 24.42
C PRO A 111 -3.96 -1.12 25.45
N GLU A 112 -4.88 -1.98 25.89
CA GLU A 112 -5.89 -1.63 26.88
C GLU A 112 -5.22 -1.37 28.25
N PRO A 113 -5.53 -0.24 28.91
CA PRO A 113 -5.07 0.04 30.27
C PRO A 113 -5.84 -0.81 31.29
N ASP A 114 -5.37 -0.84 32.54
CA ASP A 114 -6.11 -1.49 33.63
C ASP A 114 -7.52 -0.88 33.77
N ALA A 115 -8.55 -1.72 33.72
CA ALA A 115 -9.95 -1.30 33.84
C ALA A 115 -10.29 -0.68 35.21
N ALA A 116 -9.44 -0.88 36.23
CA ALA A 116 -9.57 -0.20 37.51
C ALA A 116 -9.27 1.31 37.42
N ASP A 117 -8.47 1.75 36.43
CA ASP A 117 -8.23 3.16 36.14
C ASP A 117 -9.29 3.67 35.16
N THR A 118 -10.39 4.19 35.70
CA THR A 118 -11.54 4.64 34.92
C THR A 118 -11.21 5.78 33.95
N ASP A 119 -10.27 6.66 34.31
CA ASP A 119 -9.90 7.82 33.50
C ASP A 119 -8.99 7.40 32.33
N ALA A 120 -8.04 6.49 32.59
CA ALA A 120 -7.21 5.89 31.56
C ALA A 120 -8.05 5.04 30.61
N HIS A 121 -8.98 4.23 31.13
CA HIS A 121 -9.87 3.40 30.33
C HIS A 121 -10.78 4.24 29.43
N ALA A 122 -11.46 5.26 29.97
CA ALA A 122 -12.29 6.16 29.17
C ALA A 122 -11.49 6.94 28.11
N SER A 123 -10.22 7.24 28.38
CA SER A 123 -9.33 7.87 27.39
C SER A 123 -8.86 6.90 26.31
N TRP A 124 -8.62 5.64 26.66
CA TRP A 124 -8.33 4.58 25.70
C TRP A 124 -9.53 4.30 24.79
N GLU A 125 -10.74 4.16 25.35
CA GLU A 125 -11.97 3.93 24.56
C GLU A 125 -12.17 5.02 23.50
N ARG A 126 -11.96 6.29 23.88
CA ARG A 126 -12.03 7.43 22.93
C ARG A 126 -11.00 7.29 21.82
N ARG A 127 -9.75 6.96 22.15
CA ARG A 127 -8.68 6.77 21.15
C ARG A 127 -8.97 5.60 20.21
N VAL A 128 -9.52 4.51 20.72
CA VAL A 128 -9.95 3.36 19.90
C VAL A 128 -11.06 3.79 18.94
N ALA A 129 -12.08 4.50 19.44
CA ALA A 129 -13.18 5.00 18.61
C ALA A 129 -12.68 5.96 17.51
N GLU A 130 -11.84 6.94 17.86
CA GLU A 130 -11.25 7.90 16.93
C GLU A 130 -10.34 7.22 15.88
N GLY A 131 -9.49 6.29 16.34
CA GLY A 131 -8.59 5.53 15.46
C GLY A 131 -9.36 4.67 14.46
N ARG A 132 -10.43 4.02 14.91
CA ARG A 132 -11.33 3.22 14.06
C ARG A 132 -12.03 4.08 13.02
N GLU A 133 -12.65 5.19 13.42
CA GLU A 133 -13.33 6.11 12.50
C GLU A 133 -12.34 6.66 11.46
N LYS A 134 -11.13 7.02 11.90
CA LYS A 134 -10.05 7.48 11.02
C LYS A 134 -9.65 6.40 10.01
N ALA A 135 -9.45 5.17 10.46
CA ALA A 135 -9.11 4.05 9.59
C ALA A 135 -10.22 3.78 8.56
N GLU A 136 -11.49 3.79 8.96
CA GLU A 136 -12.63 3.60 8.05
C GLU A 136 -12.71 4.72 7.00
N ARG A 137 -12.55 5.98 7.43
CA ARG A 137 -12.50 7.13 6.52
C ARG A 137 -11.34 7.03 5.52
N LEU A 138 -10.17 6.61 5.98
CA LEU A 138 -8.99 6.41 5.13
C LEU A 138 -9.18 5.23 4.17
N ALA A 139 -9.72 4.10 4.66
CA ALA A 139 -10.05 2.94 3.85
C ALA A 139 -10.99 3.35 2.72
N ALA A 140 -12.07 4.07 3.03
CA ALA A 140 -12.99 4.61 2.03
C ALA A 140 -12.26 5.53 1.02
N ARG A 141 -11.36 6.39 1.49
CA ARG A 141 -10.56 7.29 0.63
C ARG A 141 -9.65 6.55 -0.34
N PHE A 142 -8.89 5.55 0.13
CA PHE A 142 -7.92 4.82 -0.70
C PHE A 142 -8.55 3.69 -1.54
N SER A 143 -9.73 3.24 -1.15
CA SER A 143 -10.45 2.17 -1.84
C SER A 143 -10.81 2.51 -3.28
N ARG A 144 -10.92 3.80 -3.61
CA ARG A 144 -11.43 4.31 -4.89
C ARG A 144 -10.38 4.51 -5.97
N TRP A 145 -9.08 4.35 -5.68
CA TRP A 145 -8.03 4.71 -6.64
C TRP A 145 -6.83 3.75 -6.64
N TYR A 146 -6.21 3.57 -7.81
CA TYR A 146 -4.81 3.18 -7.94
C TYR A 146 -3.95 4.43 -7.84
N TYR A 147 -2.84 4.34 -7.12
CA TYR A 147 -1.88 5.43 -7.01
C TYR A 147 -0.69 5.13 -7.90
N VAL A 148 -0.06 6.17 -8.42
CA VAL A 148 1.21 6.07 -9.14
C VAL A 148 2.25 6.84 -8.34
N VAL A 149 3.38 6.23 -8.07
CA VAL A 149 4.49 6.85 -7.35
C VAL A 149 5.73 6.89 -8.23
N ALA A 150 6.55 7.92 -8.04
CA ALA A 150 7.82 8.02 -8.74
C ALA A 150 8.78 6.89 -8.31
N ALA A 151 9.48 6.28 -9.26
CA ALA A 151 10.50 5.25 -9.07
C ALA A 151 11.57 5.69 -8.07
N SER A 152 12.01 6.95 -8.14
CA SER A 152 12.93 7.52 -7.15
C SER A 152 12.40 7.56 -5.70
N SER A 153 11.07 7.54 -5.50
CA SER A 153 10.48 7.35 -4.16
C SER A 153 10.46 5.89 -3.74
N TYR A 154 10.30 4.97 -4.70
CA TYR A 154 10.37 3.53 -4.47
C TYR A 154 11.80 3.09 -4.13
N ASP A 155 12.82 3.44 -4.92
CA ASP A 155 14.21 3.00 -4.71
C ASP A 155 14.81 3.46 -3.36
N ARG A 156 14.30 4.56 -2.81
CA ARG A 156 14.68 5.03 -1.47
C ARG A 156 14.19 4.12 -0.35
N ILE A 157 13.08 3.41 -0.58
CA ILE A 157 12.40 2.57 0.40
C ILE A 157 12.71 1.09 0.14
N HIS A 158 12.72 0.69 -1.14
CA HIS A 158 12.96 -0.67 -1.59
C HIS A 158 14.45 -0.89 -1.86
N LYS A 159 15.20 -1.14 -0.79
CA LYS A 159 16.63 -1.44 -0.86
C LYS A 159 16.86 -2.86 -1.41
N PRO A 160 17.85 -3.07 -2.29
CA PRO A 160 18.19 -4.42 -2.74
C PRO A 160 18.76 -5.23 -1.58
N ARG A 161 18.66 -6.57 -1.66
CA ARG A 161 19.11 -7.48 -0.60
C ARG A 161 20.55 -7.21 -0.16
N GLU A 162 21.40 -6.86 -1.10
CA GLU A 162 22.82 -6.55 -0.90
C GLU A 162 23.05 -5.36 0.04
N ASP A 163 22.18 -4.35 0.03
CA ASP A 163 22.24 -3.23 0.99
C ASP A 163 21.91 -3.67 2.43
N PHE A 164 21.30 -4.85 2.61
CA PHE A 164 20.98 -5.42 3.93
C PHE A 164 21.99 -6.45 4.41
N LEU A 165 22.98 -6.82 3.60
CA LEU A 165 24.01 -7.78 3.97
C LEU A 165 25.26 -7.03 4.42
N LYS A 166 25.75 -7.32 5.63
CA LYS A 166 27.10 -6.92 6.04
C LYS A 166 28.07 -7.99 5.55
N GLU A 167 29.18 -7.58 4.93
CA GLU A 167 30.28 -8.50 4.64
C GLU A 167 30.72 -9.20 5.93
N ILE A 168 30.88 -10.52 5.86
CA ILE A 168 31.43 -11.29 6.96
C ILE A 168 32.90 -10.88 7.06
N GLU A 169 33.27 -10.15 8.11
CA GLU A 169 34.67 -9.94 8.47
C GLU A 169 35.28 -11.33 8.73
N GLU A 170 36.21 -11.75 7.89
CA GLU A 170 37.06 -12.91 8.15
C GLU A 170 37.95 -12.60 9.37
N ALA A 171 37.43 -12.85 10.57
CA ALA A 171 38.22 -12.91 11.79
C ALA A 171 38.11 -14.32 12.39
N ASP A 172 39.29 -14.92 12.55
CA ASP A 172 39.60 -16.16 13.29
C ASP A 172 39.39 -17.52 12.62
N ALA A 173 39.95 -17.69 11.41
CA ALA A 173 40.37 -18.99 10.88
C ALA A 173 41.90 -19.10 10.67
N ALA A 174 42.70 -18.38 11.47
CA ALA A 174 44.15 -18.51 11.53
C ALA A 174 44.60 -18.81 12.97
N GLY A 175 44.15 -19.95 13.48
CA GLY A 175 44.50 -20.44 14.82
C GLY A 175 44.30 -21.96 14.89
N ALA A 176 45.06 -22.71 14.10
CA ALA A 176 45.21 -24.17 14.21
C ALA A 176 46.67 -24.53 13.92
#